data_AF-A0A7J5AK56-F1
#
_entry.id   AF-A0A7J5AK56-F1
#
_cell.length_a   1.000
_cell.length_b   1.000
_cell.length_c   1.000
_cell.angle_alpha   90.00
_cell.angle_beta   90.00
_cell.angle_gamma   90.00
#
_symmetry.space_group_name_H-M   'P 1'
#
loop_
_entity.id
_entity.type
_entity.pdbx_description
1 polymer ?
#
loop_
_entity_poly.entity_id
_entity_poly.type
_entity_poly.pdbx_seq_one_letter_code
_entity_poly.pdbx_strand_id
1 'polypeptide(L)'
;MKIIKISLAIAVIGLIAFFVVNSLITLVAPPPTPPVVNQFTKIIDEEINALQRKTVTSFNELKTSNDDVKFDIDDYYGENRLGKNQAENNQSRERLSKNLYSIYAVKFINLANSVFRRSEWNVQDLVFIKSESIILKKSTFLQPGNGVDIQIIQIQKVLSKYDEIIKFTSSCRGFPYSSNSFNSVFPIHLIKQKIQRAAIYKRNKLENSLVDNCSTLHSQLNQTSKYLFNAHIKYLDNKINTYSGTYSAYNSHGEYAREFYLKLKEEINGLDNDIYSVSNFDNEYDNLIEKLNEDNSNAKSYFAKP
;
A
#
# COMPACT_ATOMS: atom_id res chain seq x y z
N MET A 1 -26.93 31.47 97.50
CA MET A 1 -26.61 30.32 96.62
C MET A 1 -27.40 30.26 95.31
N LYS A 2 -28.68 30.68 95.25
CA LYS A 2 -29.48 30.68 94.00
C LYS A 2 -28.99 31.69 92.94
N ILE A 3 -28.59 32.90 93.36
CA ILE A 3 -28.11 33.96 92.44
C ILE A 3 -26.82 33.54 91.72
N ILE A 4 -25.85 32.97 92.46
CA ILE A 4 -24.56 32.51 91.88
C ILE A 4 -24.76 31.40 90.82
N LYS A 5 -25.75 30.50 91.03
CA LYS A 5 -26.06 29.45 90.05
C LYS A 5 -26.70 29.99 88.77
N ILE A 6 -27.51 31.05 88.87
CA ILE A 6 -28.14 31.70 87.72
C ILE A 6 -27.08 32.48 86.91
N SER A 7 -26.17 33.20 87.59
CA SER A 7 -25.07 33.92 86.95
C SER A 7 -24.12 32.98 86.18
N LEU A 8 -23.81 31.82 86.76
CA LEU A 8 -22.96 30.82 86.13
C LEU A 8 -23.64 30.18 84.91
N ALA A 9 -24.94 29.91 84.99
CA ALA A 9 -25.70 29.37 83.86
C ALA A 9 -25.73 30.35 82.67
N ILE A 10 -25.90 31.65 82.92
CA ILE A 10 -25.88 32.69 81.87
C ILE A 10 -24.49 32.79 81.24
N ALA A 11 -23.42 32.73 82.04
CA ALA A 11 -22.05 32.76 81.53
C ALA A 11 -21.72 31.54 80.65
N VAL A 12 -22.18 30.34 81.04
CA VAL A 12 -22.00 29.10 80.26
C VAL A 12 -22.79 29.15 78.96
N ILE A 13 -24.03 29.66 78.97
CA ILE A 13 -24.83 29.84 77.75
C ILE A 13 -24.19 30.86 76.82
N GLY A 14 -23.63 31.95 77.35
CA GLY A 14 -22.88 32.95 76.56
C GLY A 14 -21.62 32.38 75.92
N LEU A 15 -20.87 31.54 76.65
CA LEU A 15 -19.68 30.85 76.14
C LEU A 15 -20.03 29.83 75.04
N ILE A 16 -21.09 29.04 75.23
CA ILE A 16 -21.55 28.09 74.21
C ILE A 16 -22.02 28.84 72.97
N ALA A 17 -22.77 29.94 73.12
CA ALA A 17 -23.19 30.76 71.99
C ALA A 17 -22.00 31.39 71.26
N PHE A 18 -20.97 31.87 71.98
CA PHE A 18 -19.74 32.39 71.38
C PHE A 18 -18.99 31.32 70.57
N PHE A 19 -18.84 30.11 71.12
CA PHE A 19 -18.18 29.01 70.40
C PHE A 19 -18.98 28.51 69.19
N VAL A 20 -20.32 28.50 69.25
CA VAL A 20 -21.19 28.13 68.13
C VAL A 20 -21.15 29.19 67.02
N VAL A 21 -21.13 30.48 67.35
CA VAL A 21 -21.00 31.56 66.36
C VAL A 21 -19.60 31.53 65.72
N ASN A 22 -18.54 31.31 66.51
CA ASN A 22 -17.18 31.23 65.98
C ASN A 22 -16.93 29.96 65.15
N SER A 23 -17.66 28.85 65.40
CA SER A 23 -17.59 27.66 64.55
C SER A 23 -18.42 27.77 63.26
N LEU A 24 -19.38 28.71 63.20
CA LEU A 24 -20.21 28.99 62.02
C LEU A 24 -19.59 30.03 61.08
N ILE A 25 -18.63 30.83 61.56
CA ILE A 25 -17.75 31.64 60.70
C ILE A 25 -16.68 30.70 60.15
N THR A 26 -17.08 29.84 59.22
CA THR A 26 -16.12 29.31 58.25
C THR A 26 -15.72 30.50 57.39
N LEU A 27 -14.50 30.99 57.57
CA LEU A 27 -13.82 31.77 56.54
C LEU A 27 -13.91 30.93 55.27
N VAL A 28 -14.85 31.27 54.38
CA VAL A 28 -14.91 30.72 53.03
C VAL A 28 -13.57 31.09 52.43
N ALA A 29 -12.65 30.13 52.39
CA ALA A 29 -11.43 30.28 51.63
C ALA A 29 -11.85 30.72 50.22
N PRO A 30 -11.25 31.78 49.65
CA PRO A 30 -11.56 32.16 48.28
C PRO A 30 -11.47 30.91 47.40
N PRO A 31 -12.39 30.72 46.45
CA PRO A 31 -12.38 29.54 45.59
C PRO A 31 -10.95 29.38 45.05
N PRO A 32 -10.34 28.19 45.15
CA PRO A 32 -8.99 27.99 44.68
C PRO A 32 -8.93 28.49 43.25
N THR A 33 -8.05 29.46 42.98
CA THR A 33 -7.81 29.94 41.62
C THR A 33 -7.57 28.71 40.74
N PRO A 34 -8.30 28.55 39.63
CA PRO A 34 -8.09 27.43 38.75
C PRO A 34 -6.60 27.38 38.39
N PRO A 35 -5.99 26.20 38.32
CA PRO A 35 -4.57 26.07 38.04
C PRO A 35 -4.27 26.86 36.76
N VAL A 36 -3.22 27.69 36.80
CA VAL A 36 -2.77 28.45 35.62
C VAL A 36 -2.41 27.43 34.55
N VAL A 37 -3.31 27.24 33.58
CA VAL A 37 -3.10 26.36 32.43
C VAL A 37 -2.07 27.03 31.54
N ASN A 38 -0.99 26.32 31.22
CA ASN A 38 0.03 26.83 30.32
C ASN A 38 -0.60 27.11 28.94
N GLN A 39 -0.58 28.38 28.52
CA GLN A 39 -1.25 28.83 27.29
C GLN A 39 -0.75 28.10 26.02
N PHE A 40 0.54 27.75 25.96
CA PHE A 40 1.13 27.06 24.81
C PHE A 40 0.61 25.63 24.71
N THR A 41 0.54 24.93 25.85
CA THR A 41 -0.06 23.58 25.88
C THR A 41 -1.53 23.60 25.52
N LYS A 42 -2.27 24.67 25.91
CA LYS A 42 -3.68 24.85 25.58
C LYS A 42 -3.89 25.04 24.08
N ILE A 43 -3.08 25.88 23.43
CA ILE A 43 -3.14 26.12 21.97
C ILE A 43 -2.93 24.79 21.23
N ILE A 44 -1.87 24.05 21.56
CA ILE A 44 -1.59 22.76 20.92
C ILE A 44 -2.73 21.76 21.17
N ASP A 45 -3.26 21.66 22.40
CA ASP A 45 -4.40 20.78 22.67
C ASP A 45 -5.64 21.18 21.85
N GLU A 46 -5.90 22.48 21.66
CA GLU A 46 -6.97 22.97 20.78
C GLU A 46 -6.76 22.61 19.31
N GLU A 47 -5.52 22.68 18.82
CA GLU A 47 -5.14 22.28 17.46
C GLU A 47 -5.24 20.78 17.24
N ILE A 48 -4.78 19.95 18.19
CA ILE A 48 -4.96 18.49 18.15
C ILE A 48 -6.46 18.16 18.11
N ASN A 49 -7.27 18.83 18.93
CA ASN A 49 -8.73 18.66 18.93
C ASN A 49 -9.38 19.16 17.64
N ALA A 50 -8.85 20.21 17.02
CA ALA A 50 -9.29 20.69 15.71
C ALA A 50 -8.97 19.65 14.63
N LEU A 51 -7.74 19.12 14.61
CA LEU A 51 -7.36 18.03 13.71
C LEU A 51 -8.30 16.84 13.90
N GLN A 52 -8.54 16.41 15.14
CA GLN A 52 -9.44 15.29 15.46
C GLN A 52 -10.84 15.46 14.84
N ARG A 53 -11.43 16.66 14.96
CA ARG A 53 -12.77 16.97 14.44
C ARG A 53 -12.80 17.22 12.94
N LYS A 54 -11.67 17.63 12.34
CA LYS A 54 -11.58 17.95 10.92
C LYS A 54 -11.86 16.72 10.06
N THR A 55 -12.80 16.86 9.12
CA THR A 55 -12.96 15.87 8.03
C THR A 55 -11.79 16.05 7.07
N VAL A 56 -11.00 14.99 6.90
CA VAL A 56 -9.83 15.02 6.03
C VAL A 56 -10.11 14.16 4.81
N THR A 57 -9.90 14.72 3.62
CA THR A 57 -10.26 14.04 2.35
C THR A 57 -9.05 13.60 1.54
N SER A 58 -7.85 14.06 1.89
CA SER A 58 -6.60 13.73 1.20
C SER A 58 -5.42 13.53 2.16
N PHE A 59 -4.43 12.75 1.73
CA PHE A 59 -3.22 12.51 2.54
C PHE A 59 -2.38 13.77 2.70
N ASN A 60 -2.33 14.63 1.68
CA ASN A 60 -1.60 15.90 1.75
C ASN A 60 -2.20 16.81 2.83
N GLU A 61 -3.52 16.96 2.86
CA GLU A 61 -4.20 17.72 3.89
C GLU A 61 -3.95 17.15 5.29
N LEU A 62 -4.02 15.81 5.42
CA LEU A 62 -3.75 15.14 6.69
C LEU A 62 -2.32 15.41 7.16
N LYS A 63 -1.35 15.32 6.25
CA LYS A 63 0.06 15.51 6.52
C LYS A 63 0.35 16.95 6.93
N THR A 64 -0.09 17.93 6.16
CA THR A 64 0.10 19.35 6.47
C THR A 64 -0.46 19.69 7.84
N SER A 65 -1.72 19.32 8.13
CA SER A 65 -2.31 19.62 9.44
C SER A 65 -1.63 18.89 10.60
N ASN A 66 -0.97 17.76 10.36
CA ASN A 66 -0.16 17.10 11.39
C ASN A 66 1.20 17.78 11.58
N ASP A 67 1.84 18.15 10.48
CA ASP A 67 3.17 18.76 10.48
C ASP A 67 3.14 20.15 11.12
N ASP A 68 2.06 20.92 10.92
CA ASP A 68 1.83 22.21 11.58
C ASP A 68 1.80 22.05 13.12
N VAL A 69 0.94 21.17 13.64
CA VAL A 69 0.83 20.94 15.09
C VAL A 69 2.12 20.37 15.68
N LYS A 70 2.81 19.52 14.91
CA LYS A 70 4.11 18.98 15.32
C LYS A 70 5.16 20.10 15.41
N PHE A 71 5.16 21.03 14.45
CA PHE A 71 6.05 22.18 14.46
C PHE A 71 5.83 23.00 15.74
N ASP A 72 4.59 23.31 16.10
CA ASP A 72 4.28 24.08 17.32
C ASP A 72 4.71 23.34 18.61
N ILE A 73 4.56 22.01 18.67
CA ILE A 73 5.07 21.20 19.78
C ILE A 73 6.59 21.34 19.90
N ASP A 74 7.32 21.18 18.80
CA ASP A 74 8.78 21.17 18.81
C ASP A 74 9.36 22.58 19.05
N ASP A 75 8.74 23.62 18.50
CA ASP A 75 9.13 25.03 18.68
C ASP A 75 8.97 25.48 20.14
N TYR A 76 7.76 25.35 20.70
CA TYR A 76 7.51 25.71 22.09
C TYR A 76 8.30 24.84 23.09
N TYR A 77 8.57 23.58 22.74
CA TYR A 77 9.46 22.74 23.54
C TYR A 77 10.90 23.27 23.57
N GLY A 78 11.43 23.66 22.40
CA GLY A 78 12.79 24.20 22.26
C GLY A 78 13.02 25.48 23.04
N GLU A 79 11.97 26.30 23.18
CA GLU A 79 12.00 27.54 23.98
C GLU A 79 11.63 27.32 25.45
N ASN A 80 11.49 26.08 25.91
CA ASN A 80 11.12 25.71 27.28
C ASN A 80 9.76 26.30 27.73
N ARG A 81 8.83 26.47 26.79
CA ARG A 81 7.53 27.12 26.99
C ARG A 81 6.41 26.16 27.37
N LEU A 82 6.59 24.83 27.28
CA LEU A 82 5.53 23.86 27.59
C LEU A 82 5.39 23.54 29.09
N GLY A 83 6.35 23.93 29.94
CA GLY A 83 6.32 23.67 31.38
C GLY A 83 7.05 24.75 32.18
N LYS A 84 6.91 24.74 33.51
CA LYS A 84 7.60 25.72 34.37
C LYS A 84 9.07 25.40 34.58
N ASN A 85 9.46 24.17 34.28
CA ASN A 85 10.81 23.64 34.40
C ASN A 85 11.03 22.55 33.34
N GLN A 86 12.27 22.09 33.18
CA GLN A 86 12.63 21.12 32.15
C GLN A 86 11.85 19.79 32.27
N ALA A 87 11.59 19.32 33.50
CA ALA A 87 10.87 18.06 33.70
C ALA A 87 9.42 18.17 33.22
N GLU A 88 8.73 19.26 33.60
CA GLU A 88 7.38 19.57 33.12
C GLU A 88 7.33 19.80 31.60
N ASN A 89 8.35 20.48 31.04
CA ASN A 89 8.46 20.73 29.61
C ASN A 89 8.62 19.42 28.81
N ASN A 90 9.47 18.50 29.28
CA ASN A 90 9.63 17.16 28.72
C ASN A 90 8.34 16.34 28.80
N GLN A 91 7.70 16.30 29.97
CA GLN A 91 6.46 15.55 30.18
C GLN A 91 5.32 16.08 29.28
N SER A 92 5.22 17.41 29.14
CA SER A 92 4.21 18.04 28.30
C SER A 92 4.44 17.74 26.83
N ARG A 93 5.68 17.84 26.34
CA ARG A 93 6.04 17.46 24.96
C ARG A 93 5.68 16.02 24.67
N GLU A 94 6.02 15.09 25.57
CA GLU A 94 5.73 13.66 25.40
C GLU A 94 4.22 13.42 25.32
N ARG A 95 3.44 14.00 26.25
CA ARG A 95 1.98 13.90 26.25
C ARG A 95 1.37 14.43 24.95
N LEU A 96 1.76 15.63 24.53
CA LEU A 96 1.23 16.28 23.33
C LEU A 96 1.59 15.49 22.06
N SER A 97 2.85 15.06 21.95
CA SER A 97 3.32 14.24 20.81
C SER A 97 2.57 12.90 20.74
N LYS A 98 2.35 12.25 21.88
CA LYS A 98 1.59 11.00 21.96
C LYS A 98 0.11 11.19 21.57
N ASN A 99 -0.50 12.29 21.99
CA ASN A 99 -1.87 12.63 21.64
C ASN A 99 -2.00 12.91 20.13
N LEU A 100 -1.11 13.74 19.57
CA LEU A 100 -1.06 14.04 18.14
C LEU A 100 -0.89 12.75 17.33
N TYR A 101 0.06 11.90 17.70
CA TYR A 101 0.27 10.59 17.07
C TYR A 101 -1.01 9.74 17.05
N SER A 102 -1.70 9.66 18.19
CA SER A 102 -2.91 8.83 18.34
C SER A 102 -4.03 9.29 17.40
N ILE A 103 -4.23 10.60 17.28
CA ILE A 103 -5.22 11.19 16.37
C ILE A 103 -4.83 11.00 14.91
N TYR A 104 -3.58 11.30 14.57
CA TYR A 104 -3.07 11.20 13.22
C TYR A 104 -3.10 9.77 12.69
N ALA A 105 -2.65 8.79 13.48
CA ALA A 105 -2.62 7.39 13.08
C ALA A 105 -4.04 6.86 12.76
N VAL A 106 -5.04 7.20 13.57
CA VAL A 106 -6.43 6.80 13.31
C VAL A 106 -6.96 7.41 12.01
N LYS A 107 -6.69 8.69 11.75
CA LYS A 107 -7.10 9.34 10.50
C LYS A 107 -6.40 8.76 9.28
N PHE A 108 -5.10 8.50 9.38
CA PHE A 108 -4.33 7.83 8.34
C PHE A 108 -4.93 6.46 8.00
N ILE A 109 -5.22 5.64 9.02
CA ILE A 109 -5.83 4.31 8.85
C ILE A 109 -7.17 4.41 8.13
N ASN A 110 -8.03 5.34 8.55
CA ASN A 110 -9.34 5.53 7.93
C ASN A 110 -9.22 5.95 6.47
N LEU A 111 -8.30 6.86 6.16
CA LEU A 111 -8.09 7.32 4.79
C LEU A 111 -7.50 6.21 3.90
N ALA A 112 -6.52 5.46 4.38
CA ALA A 112 -5.96 4.30 3.69
C ALA A 112 -7.03 3.22 3.40
N ASN A 113 -7.85 2.89 4.39
CA ASN A 113 -8.96 1.97 4.21
C ASN A 113 -9.99 2.48 3.20
N SER A 114 -10.23 3.79 3.14
CA SER A 114 -11.12 4.38 2.14
C SER A 114 -10.58 4.23 0.71
N VAL A 115 -9.25 4.33 0.54
CA VAL A 115 -8.59 4.07 -0.75
C VAL A 115 -8.77 2.60 -1.14
N PHE A 116 -8.49 1.68 -0.23
CA PHE A 116 -8.56 0.24 -0.52
C PHE A 116 -9.98 -0.29 -0.77
N ARG A 117 -11.02 0.45 -0.39
CA ARG A 117 -12.42 0.14 -0.72
C ARG A 117 -12.83 0.59 -2.11
N ARG A 118 -12.06 1.47 -2.76
CA ARG A 118 -12.31 1.90 -4.13
C ARG A 118 -11.78 0.84 -5.10
N SER A 119 -12.33 0.85 -6.31
CA SER A 119 -11.84 0.00 -7.39
C SER A 119 -10.54 0.50 -8.01
N GLU A 120 -10.41 1.81 -8.13
CA GLU A 120 -9.23 2.46 -8.70
C GLU A 120 -8.34 3.01 -7.58
N TRP A 121 -7.07 2.58 -7.58
CA TRP A 121 -6.09 2.99 -6.58
C TRP A 121 -5.06 3.92 -7.23
N ASN A 122 -4.98 5.15 -6.74
CA ASN A 122 -4.00 6.11 -7.23
C ASN A 122 -2.59 5.72 -6.77
N VAL A 123 -1.63 5.69 -7.69
CA VAL A 123 -0.24 5.31 -7.39
C VAL A 123 0.40 6.21 -6.33
N GLN A 124 0.12 7.51 -6.33
CA GLN A 124 0.66 8.44 -5.34
C GLN A 124 0.10 8.18 -3.94
N ASP A 125 -1.19 7.86 -3.84
CA ASP A 125 -1.80 7.42 -2.57
C ASP A 125 -1.11 6.15 -2.05
N LEU A 126 -0.87 5.17 -2.92
CA LEU A 126 -0.18 3.93 -2.52
C LEU A 126 1.25 4.17 -2.05
N VAL A 127 2.00 5.07 -2.71
CA VAL A 127 3.34 5.48 -2.29
C VAL A 127 3.30 6.11 -0.91
N PHE A 128 2.37 7.05 -0.69
CA PHE A 128 2.18 7.70 0.60
C PHE A 128 1.82 6.70 1.69
N ILE A 129 0.79 5.86 1.48
CA ILE A 129 0.34 4.88 2.46
C ILE A 129 1.49 3.95 2.84
N LYS A 130 2.31 3.54 1.86
CA LYS A 130 3.47 2.69 2.10
C LYS A 130 4.49 3.37 2.99
N SER A 131 4.95 4.57 2.63
CA SER A 131 5.95 5.30 3.43
C SER A 131 5.44 5.63 4.84
N GLU A 132 4.21 6.12 4.92
CA GLU A 132 3.64 6.61 6.16
C GLU A 132 3.32 5.45 7.12
N SER A 133 2.87 4.30 6.61
CA SER A 133 2.66 3.11 7.45
C SER A 133 3.96 2.63 8.10
N ILE A 134 5.11 2.78 7.43
CA ILE A 134 6.43 2.43 7.98
C ILE A 134 6.82 3.43 9.08
N ILE A 135 6.59 4.72 8.85
CA ILE A 135 6.88 5.79 9.83
C ILE A 135 6.05 5.56 11.09
N LEU A 136 4.73 5.38 10.95
CA LEU A 136 3.83 5.15 12.09
C LEU A 136 4.20 3.88 12.85
N LYS A 137 4.54 2.80 12.14
CA LYS A 137 4.96 1.52 12.75
C LYS A 137 6.24 1.64 13.59
N LYS A 138 7.11 2.61 13.28
CA LYS A 138 8.37 2.86 13.99
C LYS A 138 8.23 3.86 15.14
N SER A 139 7.07 4.47 15.33
CA SER A 139 6.83 5.44 16.39
C SER A 139 7.01 4.82 17.77
N THR A 140 7.72 5.51 18.67
CA THR A 140 7.85 5.11 20.08
C THR A 140 6.53 5.17 20.85
N PHE A 141 5.54 5.89 20.32
CA PHE A 141 4.19 5.99 20.88
C PHE A 141 3.28 4.83 20.50
N LEU A 142 3.70 3.98 19.56
CA LEU A 142 2.94 2.80 19.17
C LEU A 142 3.15 1.66 20.17
N GLN A 143 2.06 1.18 20.76
CA GLN A 143 2.10 -0.02 21.59
C GLN A 143 1.91 -1.27 20.73
N PRO A 144 2.84 -2.23 20.77
CA PRO A 144 2.70 -3.48 20.02
C PRO A 144 1.40 -4.21 20.33
N GLY A 145 0.73 -4.71 19.29
CA GLY A 145 -0.51 -5.49 19.42
C GLY A 145 -1.76 -4.68 19.75
N ASN A 146 -1.67 -3.35 19.90
CA ASN A 146 -2.86 -2.53 20.09
C ASN A 146 -3.68 -2.40 18.77
N GLY A 147 -4.88 -1.82 18.86
CA GLY A 147 -5.77 -1.70 17.69
C GLY A 147 -5.15 -0.93 16.51
N VAL A 148 -4.39 0.14 16.79
CA VAL A 148 -3.69 0.92 15.75
C VAL A 148 -2.60 0.07 15.09
N ASP A 149 -1.83 -0.67 15.89
CA ASP A 149 -0.76 -1.54 15.43
C ASP A 149 -1.28 -2.62 14.48
N ILE A 150 -2.36 -3.28 14.88
CA ILE A 150 -3.03 -4.32 14.08
C ILE A 150 -3.49 -3.73 12.74
N GLN A 151 -4.12 -2.56 12.74
CA GLN A 151 -4.61 -1.93 11.53
C GLN A 151 -3.47 -1.51 10.59
N ILE A 152 -2.37 -0.97 11.12
CA ILE A 152 -1.17 -0.66 10.31
C ILE A 152 -0.58 -1.93 9.69
N ILE A 153 -0.50 -3.03 10.45
CA ILE A 153 -0.06 -4.33 9.92
C ILE A 153 -0.99 -4.79 8.79
N GLN A 154 -2.31 -4.63 8.93
CA GLN A 154 -3.25 -5.00 7.87
C GLN A 154 -3.06 -4.15 6.61
N ILE A 155 -2.86 -2.84 6.74
CA ILE A 155 -2.53 -1.95 5.62
C ILE A 155 -1.25 -2.44 4.91
N GLN A 156 -0.20 -2.79 5.67
CA GLN A 156 1.05 -3.30 5.10
C GLN A 156 0.86 -4.65 4.39
N LYS A 157 -0.01 -5.53 4.89
CA LYS A 157 -0.36 -6.80 4.22
C LYS A 157 -1.09 -6.56 2.90
N VAL A 158 -2.04 -5.61 2.86
CA VAL A 158 -2.75 -5.22 1.63
C VAL A 158 -1.75 -4.72 0.58
N LEU A 159 -0.86 -3.80 0.97
CA LEU A 159 0.18 -3.28 0.07
C LEU A 159 1.16 -4.37 -0.40
N SER A 160 1.55 -5.28 0.48
CA SER A 160 2.46 -6.39 0.13
C SER A 160 1.83 -7.33 -0.89
N LYS A 161 0.55 -7.67 -0.73
CA LYS A 161 -0.18 -8.51 -1.69
C LYS A 161 -0.40 -7.78 -3.03
N TYR A 162 -0.70 -6.48 -3.00
CA TYR A 162 -0.73 -5.64 -4.20
C TYR A 162 0.60 -5.69 -4.97
N ASP A 163 1.72 -5.44 -4.28
CA ASP A 163 3.06 -5.47 -4.89
C ASP A 163 3.42 -6.86 -5.45
N GLU A 164 3.05 -7.93 -4.75
CA GLU A 164 3.25 -9.32 -5.19
C GLU A 164 2.57 -9.56 -6.55
N ILE A 165 1.31 -9.18 -6.68
CA ILE A 165 0.54 -9.37 -7.92
C ILE A 165 1.08 -8.48 -9.03
N ILE A 166 1.41 -7.22 -8.76
CA ILE A 166 2.03 -6.32 -9.75
C ILE A 166 3.37 -6.87 -10.27
N LYS A 167 4.22 -7.39 -9.38
CA LYS A 167 5.49 -8.01 -9.78
C LYS A 167 5.24 -9.24 -10.63
N PHE A 168 4.27 -10.07 -10.26
CA PHE A 168 3.89 -11.25 -11.02
C PHE A 168 3.39 -10.90 -12.42
N THR A 169 2.43 -9.98 -12.57
CA THR A 169 1.89 -9.57 -13.88
C THR A 169 2.96 -8.90 -14.73
N SER A 170 3.84 -8.08 -14.14
CA SER A 170 5.00 -7.50 -14.81
C SER A 170 5.95 -8.56 -15.35
N SER A 171 6.21 -9.63 -14.59
CA SER A 171 7.04 -10.77 -15.04
C SER A 171 6.42 -11.55 -16.20
N CYS A 172 5.10 -11.48 -16.38
CA CYS A 172 4.41 -12.10 -17.51
C CYS A 172 4.45 -11.18 -18.72
N ARG A 173 4.26 -9.87 -18.51
CA ARG A 173 4.38 -8.84 -19.56
C ARG A 173 5.79 -8.80 -20.17
N GLY A 174 6.82 -8.86 -19.33
CA GLY A 174 8.22 -8.87 -19.73
C GLY A 174 8.83 -10.27 -19.73
N PHE A 175 8.08 -11.30 -20.13
CA PHE A 175 8.55 -12.69 -20.06
C PHE A 175 9.93 -12.84 -20.75
N PRO A 176 10.99 -13.22 -20.02
CA PRO A 176 12.35 -13.18 -20.52
C PRO A 176 12.64 -14.42 -21.36
N TYR A 177 12.40 -14.35 -22.66
CA TYR A 177 12.87 -15.35 -23.61
C TYR A 177 13.30 -14.67 -24.91
N SER A 178 14.60 -14.68 -25.18
CA SER A 178 15.21 -14.01 -26.32
C SER A 178 16.18 -14.92 -27.07
N SER A 179 16.08 -16.23 -26.87
CA SER A 179 16.91 -17.17 -27.63
C SER A 179 16.44 -17.17 -29.08
N ASN A 180 17.37 -16.93 -29.98
CA ASN A 180 17.14 -16.99 -31.42
C ASN A 180 17.87 -18.18 -32.05
N SER A 181 18.41 -19.10 -31.22
CA SER A 181 19.07 -20.31 -31.72
C SER A 181 18.04 -21.25 -32.35
N PHE A 182 18.38 -21.84 -33.50
CA PHE A 182 17.49 -22.76 -34.20
C PHE A 182 17.08 -23.97 -33.35
N ASN A 183 17.95 -24.46 -32.48
CA ASN A 183 17.65 -25.61 -31.63
C ASN A 183 17.05 -25.22 -30.27
N SER A 184 16.84 -23.92 -30.03
CA SER A 184 16.15 -23.50 -28.82
C SER A 184 14.67 -23.89 -28.88
N VAL A 185 14.09 -24.18 -27.71
CA VAL A 185 12.69 -24.58 -27.55
C VAL A 185 12.01 -23.61 -26.59
N PHE A 186 10.86 -23.08 -26.99
CA PHE A 186 10.11 -22.17 -26.15
C PHE A 186 9.62 -22.87 -24.87
N PRO A 187 9.77 -22.26 -23.69
CA PRO A 187 9.52 -22.93 -22.42
C PRO A 187 8.02 -22.96 -22.08
N ILE A 188 7.23 -23.71 -22.86
CA ILE A 188 5.76 -23.78 -22.74
C ILE A 188 5.28 -24.21 -21.35
N HIS A 189 6.06 -25.03 -20.64
CA HIS A 189 5.73 -25.44 -19.27
C HIS A 189 5.71 -24.24 -18.29
N LEU A 190 6.61 -23.26 -18.44
CA LEU A 190 6.62 -22.04 -17.63
C LEU A 190 5.43 -21.14 -17.94
N ILE A 191 4.98 -21.12 -19.19
CA ILE A 191 3.77 -20.42 -19.61
C ILE A 191 2.55 -21.00 -18.91
N LYS A 192 2.37 -22.33 -18.98
CA LYS A 192 1.25 -23.03 -18.31
C LYS A 192 1.22 -22.72 -16.82
N GLN A 193 2.38 -22.78 -16.15
CA GLN A 193 2.49 -22.45 -14.72
C GLN A 193 2.07 -21.01 -14.41
N LYS A 194 2.49 -20.03 -15.24
CA LYS A 194 2.12 -18.62 -15.05
C LYS A 194 0.63 -18.39 -15.30
N ILE A 195 0.05 -18.97 -16.35
CA ILE A 195 -1.40 -18.87 -16.63
C ILE A 195 -2.21 -19.50 -15.49
N GLN A 196 -1.80 -20.68 -15.00
CA GLN A 196 -2.44 -21.33 -13.86
C GLN A 196 -2.35 -20.46 -12.60
N ARG A 197 -1.20 -19.85 -12.31
CA ARG A 197 -1.03 -18.94 -11.16
C ARG A 197 -1.94 -17.71 -11.28
N ALA A 198 -2.06 -17.11 -12.47
CA ALA A 198 -2.98 -16.01 -12.68
C ALA A 198 -4.44 -16.42 -12.43
N ALA A 199 -4.83 -17.63 -12.86
CA ALA A 199 -6.16 -18.18 -12.58
C ALA A 199 -6.39 -18.44 -11.08
N ILE A 200 -5.38 -18.90 -10.35
CA ILE A 200 -5.45 -19.08 -8.89
C ILE A 200 -5.69 -17.74 -8.19
N TYR A 201 -4.93 -16.69 -8.53
CA TYR A 201 -5.16 -15.35 -7.96
C TYR A 201 -6.61 -14.89 -8.16
N LYS A 202 -7.14 -15.02 -9.39
CA LYS A 202 -8.51 -14.63 -9.71
C LYS A 202 -9.54 -15.46 -8.92
N ARG A 203 -9.38 -16.79 -8.89
CA ARG A 203 -10.30 -17.69 -8.17
C ARG A 203 -10.33 -17.40 -6.67
N ASN A 204 -9.19 -17.07 -6.09
CA ASN A 204 -9.04 -16.81 -4.66
C ASN A 204 -9.29 -15.35 -4.28
N LYS A 205 -9.95 -14.56 -5.14
CA LYS A 205 -10.26 -13.14 -4.87
C LYS A 205 -9.03 -12.34 -4.46
N LEU A 206 -7.94 -12.51 -5.23
CA LEU A 206 -6.62 -11.94 -5.00
C LEU A 206 -6.02 -12.23 -3.61
N GLU A 207 -6.57 -13.22 -2.90
CA GLU A 207 -6.16 -13.69 -1.56
C GLU A 207 -6.27 -12.62 -0.46
N ASN A 208 -6.93 -11.49 -0.74
CA ASN A 208 -7.18 -10.43 0.21
C ASN A 208 -8.40 -9.61 -0.22
N SER A 209 -9.41 -9.51 0.64
CA SER A 209 -10.70 -8.88 0.30
C SER A 209 -10.62 -7.40 -0.06
N LEU A 210 -9.62 -6.67 0.47
CA LEU A 210 -9.41 -5.27 0.09
C LEU A 210 -8.71 -5.18 -1.27
N VAL A 211 -7.68 -6.00 -1.49
CA VAL A 211 -6.98 -6.07 -2.79
C VAL A 211 -7.93 -6.50 -3.90
N ASP A 212 -8.88 -7.39 -3.63
CA ASP A 212 -9.91 -7.86 -4.56
C ASP A 212 -10.75 -6.73 -5.17
N ASN A 213 -10.88 -5.58 -4.49
CA ASN A 213 -11.58 -4.43 -5.05
C ASN A 213 -10.82 -3.82 -6.23
N CYS A 214 -9.49 -3.98 -6.31
CA CYS A 214 -8.65 -3.28 -7.27
C CYS A 214 -8.86 -3.79 -8.70
N SER A 215 -9.61 -3.04 -9.51
CA SER A 215 -9.93 -3.33 -10.91
C SER A 215 -8.68 -3.46 -11.78
N THR A 216 -7.67 -2.61 -11.52
CA THR A 216 -6.40 -2.61 -12.25
C THR A 216 -5.68 -3.96 -12.12
N LEU A 217 -5.67 -4.58 -10.94
CA LEU A 217 -5.05 -5.90 -10.76
C LEU A 217 -5.80 -6.99 -11.52
N HIS A 218 -7.13 -6.99 -11.47
CA HIS A 218 -7.96 -7.93 -12.23
C HIS A 218 -7.72 -7.78 -13.74
N SER A 219 -7.68 -6.54 -14.25
CA SER A 219 -7.40 -6.26 -15.66
C SER A 219 -6.03 -6.80 -16.08
N GLN A 220 -4.98 -6.55 -15.28
CA GLN A 220 -3.63 -7.05 -15.57
C GLN A 220 -3.55 -8.58 -15.54
N LEU A 221 -4.21 -9.22 -14.58
CA LEU A 221 -4.29 -10.69 -14.51
C LEU A 221 -5.01 -11.27 -15.73
N ASN A 222 -6.08 -10.63 -16.21
CA ASN A 222 -6.79 -11.05 -17.42
C ASN A 222 -5.94 -10.90 -18.70
N GLN A 223 -5.00 -9.97 -18.73
CA GLN A 223 -4.07 -9.82 -19.86
C GLN A 223 -2.88 -10.79 -19.82
N THR A 224 -2.71 -11.56 -18.75
CA THR A 224 -1.53 -12.43 -18.57
C THR A 224 -1.36 -13.42 -19.72
N SER A 225 -2.43 -14.12 -20.13
CA SER A 225 -2.33 -15.08 -21.24
C SER A 225 -1.97 -14.41 -22.55
N LYS A 226 -2.52 -13.23 -22.83
CA LYS A 226 -2.18 -12.44 -24.02
C LYS A 226 -0.71 -12.03 -24.05
N TYR A 227 -0.15 -11.56 -22.93
CA TYR A 227 1.27 -11.21 -22.88
C TYR A 227 2.18 -12.42 -23.14
N LEU A 228 1.85 -13.56 -22.56
CA LEU A 228 2.62 -14.79 -22.72
C LEU A 228 2.49 -15.39 -24.12
N PHE A 229 1.31 -15.28 -24.73
CA PHE A 229 1.08 -15.64 -26.13
C PHE A 229 1.94 -14.78 -27.06
N ASN A 230 1.89 -13.45 -26.89
CA ASN A 230 2.69 -12.53 -27.70
C ASN A 230 4.20 -12.79 -27.56
N ALA A 231 4.67 -13.21 -26.38
CA ALA A 231 6.06 -13.61 -26.19
C ALA A 231 6.41 -14.87 -27.01
N HIS A 232 5.50 -15.84 -27.09
CA HIS A 232 5.68 -17.05 -27.90
C HIS A 232 5.69 -16.74 -29.40
N ILE A 233 4.73 -15.93 -29.86
CA ILE A 233 4.67 -15.46 -31.25
C ILE A 233 5.95 -14.71 -31.62
N LYS A 234 6.41 -13.78 -30.77
CA LYS A 234 7.65 -13.04 -31.00
C LYS A 234 8.87 -13.95 -31.09
N TYR A 235 8.93 -15.01 -30.28
CA TYR A 235 10.00 -15.99 -30.37
C TYR A 235 10.01 -16.70 -31.72
N LEU A 236 8.86 -17.21 -32.17
CA LEU A 236 8.74 -17.88 -33.47
C LEU A 236 9.05 -16.93 -34.63
N ASP A 237 8.53 -15.71 -34.58
CA ASP A 237 8.80 -14.68 -35.59
C ASP A 237 10.29 -14.35 -35.69
N ASN A 238 10.95 -14.13 -34.56
CA ASN A 238 12.39 -13.89 -34.52
C ASN A 238 13.19 -15.07 -35.07
N LYS A 239 12.74 -16.30 -34.80
CA LYS A 239 13.38 -17.52 -35.29
C LYS A 239 13.24 -17.62 -36.81
N ILE A 240 12.07 -17.33 -37.38
CA ILE A 240 11.89 -17.21 -38.83
C ILE A 240 12.87 -16.15 -39.37
N ASN A 241 12.81 -14.91 -38.86
CA ASN A 241 13.63 -13.80 -39.34
C ASN A 241 15.14 -14.06 -39.31
N THR A 242 15.62 -14.78 -38.31
CA THR A 242 17.05 -15.04 -38.12
C THR A 242 17.62 -15.98 -39.19
N TYR A 243 16.81 -16.91 -39.69
CA TYR A 243 17.26 -17.98 -40.57
C TYR A 243 16.69 -17.90 -41.99
N SER A 244 15.66 -17.09 -42.21
CA SER A 244 15.18 -16.79 -43.56
C SER A 244 16.28 -16.22 -44.44
N GLY A 245 16.28 -16.62 -45.71
CA GLY A 245 17.32 -16.21 -46.66
C GLY A 245 18.67 -16.94 -46.53
N THR A 246 18.88 -17.83 -45.55
CA THR A 246 20.16 -18.57 -45.38
C THR A 246 20.35 -19.74 -46.35
N TYR A 247 19.71 -19.68 -47.52
CA TYR A 247 19.63 -20.79 -48.48
C TYR A 247 21.01 -21.28 -48.92
N SER A 248 21.99 -20.38 -49.08
CA SER A 248 23.36 -20.72 -49.49
C SER A 248 24.10 -21.63 -48.50
N ALA A 249 23.59 -21.81 -47.28
CA ALA A 249 24.15 -22.72 -46.29
C ALA A 249 23.76 -24.20 -46.54
N TYR A 250 22.91 -24.48 -47.52
CA TYR A 250 22.37 -25.81 -47.82
C TYR A 250 22.70 -26.22 -49.27
N ASN A 251 22.80 -27.52 -49.53
CA ASN A 251 23.16 -28.05 -50.86
C ASN A 251 21.95 -28.16 -51.81
N SER A 252 20.73 -28.15 -51.27
CA SER A 252 19.51 -28.27 -52.06
C SER A 252 18.28 -27.70 -51.34
N HIS A 253 17.22 -27.43 -52.10
CA HIS A 253 15.92 -27.06 -51.54
C HIS A 253 15.39 -28.12 -50.57
N GLY A 254 15.55 -29.40 -50.89
CA GLY A 254 15.09 -30.50 -50.04
C GLY A 254 15.84 -30.60 -48.71
N GLU A 255 17.12 -30.23 -48.68
CA GLU A 255 17.91 -30.13 -47.45
C GLU A 255 17.44 -28.95 -46.59
N TYR A 256 17.34 -27.75 -47.18
CA TYR A 256 16.79 -26.57 -46.51
C TYR A 256 15.39 -26.83 -45.95
N ALA A 257 14.52 -27.46 -46.74
CA ALA A 257 13.14 -27.73 -46.31
C ALA A 257 13.09 -28.65 -45.10
N ARG A 258 13.95 -29.69 -45.06
CA ARG A 258 14.02 -30.65 -43.95
C ARG A 258 14.66 -30.05 -42.71
N GLU A 259 15.75 -29.32 -42.88
CA GLU A 259 16.55 -28.82 -41.77
C GLU A 259 16.00 -27.54 -41.16
N PHE A 260 15.24 -26.75 -41.90
CA PHE A 260 14.66 -25.48 -41.45
C PHE A 260 13.13 -25.45 -41.51
N TYR A 261 12.54 -25.46 -42.72
CA TYR A 261 11.11 -25.20 -42.93
C TYR A 261 10.21 -26.17 -42.16
N LEU A 262 10.42 -27.47 -42.29
CA LEU A 262 9.56 -28.49 -41.67
C LEU A 262 9.63 -28.45 -40.15
N LYS A 263 10.83 -28.28 -39.58
CA LYS A 263 11.00 -28.20 -38.12
C LYS A 263 10.33 -26.96 -37.54
N LEU A 264 10.48 -25.80 -38.17
CA LEU A 264 9.85 -24.57 -37.69
C LEU A 264 8.33 -24.58 -37.89
N LYS A 265 7.86 -25.19 -38.98
CA LYS A 265 6.44 -25.43 -39.21
C LYS A 265 5.84 -26.35 -38.13
N GLU A 266 6.56 -27.38 -37.72
CA GLU A 266 6.14 -28.24 -36.60
C GLU A 266 6.05 -27.46 -35.29
N GLU A 267 7.02 -26.59 -34.98
CA GLU A 267 6.94 -25.71 -33.80
C GLU A 267 5.73 -24.76 -33.85
N ILE A 268 5.44 -24.16 -35.01
CA ILE A 268 4.25 -23.28 -35.18
C ILE A 268 2.96 -24.09 -35.03
N ASN A 269 2.88 -25.27 -35.65
CA ASN A 269 1.73 -26.18 -35.51
C ASN A 269 1.54 -26.67 -34.06
N GLY A 270 2.60 -26.64 -33.25
CA GLY A 270 2.56 -26.93 -31.82
C GLY A 270 1.98 -25.80 -30.95
N LEU A 271 1.65 -24.64 -31.54
CA LEU A 271 0.88 -23.60 -30.84
C LEU A 271 -0.53 -24.14 -30.52
N ASP A 272 -0.97 -23.89 -29.30
CA ASP A 272 -2.22 -24.45 -28.77
C ASP A 272 -3.04 -23.36 -28.04
N ASN A 273 -4.18 -22.98 -28.60
CA ASN A 273 -5.04 -21.96 -28.00
C ASN A 273 -5.79 -22.47 -26.76
N ASP A 274 -5.83 -23.77 -26.48
CA ASP A 274 -6.38 -24.27 -25.21
C ASP A 274 -5.48 -23.87 -24.03
N ILE A 275 -4.20 -23.59 -24.30
CA ILE A 275 -3.26 -23.06 -23.30
C ILE A 275 -3.48 -21.57 -23.05
N TYR A 276 -3.58 -20.78 -24.13
CA TYR A 276 -3.56 -19.32 -24.06
C TYR A 276 -4.96 -18.71 -23.92
N SER A 277 -5.95 -19.30 -24.59
CA SER A 277 -7.34 -18.83 -24.66
C SER A 277 -7.42 -17.36 -25.06
N VAL A 278 -6.74 -16.99 -26.15
CA VAL A 278 -6.69 -15.62 -26.69
C VAL A 278 -7.51 -15.51 -27.97
N SER A 279 -8.10 -14.33 -28.20
CA SER A 279 -9.01 -14.10 -29.33
C SER A 279 -8.32 -13.86 -30.66
N ASN A 280 -7.04 -13.45 -30.66
CA ASN A 280 -6.27 -13.18 -31.88
C ASN A 280 -5.36 -14.36 -32.28
N PHE A 281 -5.62 -15.56 -31.76
CA PHE A 281 -4.77 -16.73 -31.98
C PHE A 281 -4.59 -17.04 -33.48
N ASP A 282 -5.70 -17.24 -34.18
CA ASP A 282 -5.71 -17.66 -35.59
C ASP A 282 -4.96 -16.67 -36.48
N ASN A 283 -5.20 -15.37 -36.28
CA ASN A 283 -4.52 -14.32 -37.05
C ASN A 283 -2.99 -14.37 -36.88
N GLU A 284 -2.47 -14.51 -35.65
CA GLU A 284 -1.02 -14.57 -35.42
C GLU A 284 -0.41 -15.87 -35.92
N TYR A 285 -1.16 -16.98 -35.81
CA TYR A 285 -0.78 -18.27 -36.35
C TYR A 285 -0.65 -18.21 -37.89
N ASP A 286 -1.66 -17.69 -38.57
CA ASP A 286 -1.70 -17.56 -40.03
C ASP A 286 -0.56 -16.66 -40.53
N ASN A 287 -0.28 -15.54 -39.84
CA ASN A 287 0.84 -14.66 -40.16
C ASN A 287 2.20 -15.39 -40.11
N LEU A 288 2.43 -16.23 -39.09
CA LEU A 288 3.67 -17.02 -38.99
C LEU A 288 3.77 -18.06 -40.11
N ILE A 289 2.66 -18.73 -40.45
CA ILE A 289 2.60 -19.73 -41.51
C ILE A 289 2.83 -19.09 -42.88
N GLU A 290 2.17 -17.97 -43.17
CA GLU A 290 2.33 -17.22 -44.42
C GLU A 290 3.79 -16.83 -44.63
N LYS A 291 4.39 -16.21 -43.61
CA LYS A 291 5.79 -15.78 -43.63
C LYS A 291 6.76 -16.94 -43.88
N LEU A 292 6.55 -18.08 -43.21
CA LEU A 292 7.40 -19.26 -43.38
C LEU A 292 7.22 -19.91 -44.76
N ASN A 293 6.00 -19.90 -45.31
CA ASN A 293 5.72 -20.42 -46.66
C ASN A 293 6.32 -19.54 -47.76
N GLU A 294 6.30 -18.22 -47.57
CA GLU A 294 6.96 -17.26 -48.48
C GLU A 294 8.47 -17.53 -48.54
N ASP A 295 9.13 -17.66 -47.38
CA ASP A 295 10.57 -17.95 -47.30
C ASP A 295 10.93 -19.29 -47.98
N ASN A 296 10.13 -20.32 -47.78
CA ASN A 296 10.33 -21.61 -48.47
C ASN A 296 10.13 -21.53 -49.99
N SER A 297 9.22 -20.69 -50.46
CA SER A 297 9.02 -20.43 -51.89
C SER A 297 10.23 -19.70 -52.49
N ASN A 298 10.79 -18.74 -51.75
CA ASN A 298 12.02 -18.04 -52.11
C ASN A 298 13.22 -18.99 -52.17
N ALA A 299 13.35 -19.90 -51.20
CA ALA A 299 14.37 -20.95 -51.21
C ALA A 299 14.26 -21.84 -52.46
N LYS A 300 13.04 -22.27 -52.81
CA LYS A 300 12.79 -23.07 -54.02
C LYS A 300 13.28 -22.35 -55.28
N SER A 301 12.96 -21.06 -55.40
CA SER A 301 13.42 -20.23 -56.52
C SER A 301 14.94 -20.05 -56.53
N TYR A 302 15.60 -19.97 -55.37
CA TYR A 302 17.05 -19.89 -55.26
C TYR A 302 17.74 -21.14 -55.84
N PHE A 303 17.30 -22.34 -55.45
CA PHE A 303 17.88 -23.61 -55.90
C PHE A 303 17.46 -24.03 -57.32
N ALA A 304 16.45 -23.38 -57.89
CA ALA A 304 16.04 -23.60 -59.29
C ALA A 304 16.90 -22.82 -60.30
N LYS A 305 17.79 -21.94 -59.83
CA LYS A 305 18.71 -21.21 -60.71
C LYS A 305 19.78 -22.17 -61.25
N PRO A 306 20.01 -22.20 -62.57
CA PRO A 306 21.05 -23.01 -63.19
C PRO A 306 22.46 -22.57 -62.80
#